data_AF-A0A227P974-F1
#
_entry.id   AF-A0A227P974-F1
#
_cell.length_a   1.000
_cell.length_b   1.000
_cell.length_c   1.000
_cell.angle_alpha   90.00
_cell.angle_beta   90.00
_cell.angle_gamma   90.00
#
_symmetry.space_group_name_H-M   'P 1'
#
loop_
_entity.id
_entity.type
_entity.pdbx_description
1 polymer ?
#
loop_
_entity_poly.entity_id
_entity_poly.type
_entity_poly.pdbx_seq_one_letter_code
_entity_poly.pdbx_strand_id
1 'polypeptide(L)'
;MAKPDNTLKRKQREEKEKAEDGLKFVINGAKLKCDLCTVPEGDLKVNFDTPTIQDKKVATVVEKDKKSVIFKGNCKKSPNSSSPCASVMKLADWKDVGTVYFQEKFPLLLKSTIKCEYGGVAIKITDCAQRNEIKNLDVTGAPVPGYAPDFTIKFELDKTENTIVPFGILDFEKKIENQFFRFKYSLKESNIDAFYFEIISEGGDLLYENNWLKPVIINNETKEKLFKSKKTSHIPMVSAERPVGSPDLEPKNYTTMGSYIISWDGFDTNGIYDSTRFNGKDLKAKITAIKNGMQKSIVVDFSTKYSQVDWTDVKIDKKSKRIDVTLRVNLKDGGAKGLDCSTYTIDTEASYETFTPTTGVDPLAGTKITTCDWDKVPAKVINPSHPVIKSRTKTFDELKKMAFAGLEKYWGRNKNNIVGKNVNIVEAYEVYIKAIDTSKNALHSLPLVYNTNRDWMRSGNPGGSYSDGNLDDNFLNALPDLGVIQRLSYNAGHIKHDWKGDPHDGWRYHLENDVNTAYDAISSFKETAAHELGHELLQAYAGTVFSWQHKGSSYYLPQDTKPIKGSETISDKIFHLDEMSETSGEYYPKKGEIDLMKYYNNEPNPKDITRLVASERDVLSLIWLTKIKIK
;
A
#
# COMPACT_ATOMS: atom_id res chain seq x y z
N MET A 1 -31.35 6.56 -27.47
CA MET A 1 -31.45 6.92 -26.04
C MET A 1 -32.33 8.16 -25.92
N ALA A 2 -33.45 8.08 -25.21
CA ALA A 2 -34.35 9.22 -25.00
C ALA A 2 -33.64 10.30 -24.17
N LYS A 3 -33.76 11.58 -24.57
CA LYS A 3 -33.21 12.72 -23.82
C LYS A 3 -33.87 12.77 -22.43
N PRO A 4 -33.10 12.93 -21.33
CA PRO A 4 -33.68 13.04 -20.00
C PRO A 4 -34.55 14.30 -19.90
N ASP A 5 -35.78 14.11 -19.41
CA ASP A 5 -36.73 15.17 -19.12
C ASP A 5 -36.19 16.06 -17.97
N ASN A 6 -35.68 17.23 -18.34
CA ASN A 6 -35.07 18.20 -17.42
C ASN A 6 -36.09 19.18 -16.81
N THR A 7 -37.39 18.97 -17.00
CA THR A 7 -38.43 19.91 -16.57
C THR A 7 -38.49 20.06 -15.05
N LEU A 8 -38.24 18.97 -14.32
CA LEU A 8 -38.19 18.99 -12.84
C LEU A 8 -36.98 19.78 -12.31
N LYS A 9 -35.80 19.58 -12.91
CA LYS A 9 -34.56 20.30 -12.55
C LYS A 9 -34.64 21.79 -12.88
N ARG A 10 -35.36 22.15 -13.94
CA ARG A 10 -35.61 23.55 -14.31
C ARG A 10 -36.52 24.25 -13.29
N LYS A 11 -37.61 23.61 -12.85
CA LYS A 11 -38.46 24.14 -11.77
C LYS A 11 -37.69 24.35 -10.46
N GLN A 12 -36.85 23.38 -10.07
CA GLN A 12 -36.03 23.48 -8.86
C GLN A 12 -35.01 24.64 -8.95
N ARG A 13 -34.42 24.90 -10.13
CA ARG A 13 -33.55 26.07 -10.34
C ARG A 13 -34.32 27.38 -10.27
N GLU A 14 -35.48 27.47 -10.92
CA GLU A 14 -36.33 28.68 -10.89
C GLU A 14 -36.84 29.00 -9.47
N GLU A 15 -37.14 27.98 -8.65
CA GLU A 15 -37.49 28.16 -7.23
C GLU A 15 -36.30 28.63 -6.38
N LYS A 16 -35.11 28.06 -6.63
CA LYS A 16 -33.87 28.47 -5.95
C LYS A 16 -33.47 29.90 -6.31
N GLU A 17 -33.52 30.26 -7.59
CA GLU A 17 -33.25 31.62 -8.08
C GLU A 17 -34.25 32.62 -7.50
N LYS A 18 -35.55 32.30 -7.42
CA LYS A 18 -36.55 33.17 -6.75
C LYS A 18 -36.30 33.32 -5.25
N ALA A 19 -35.85 32.26 -4.58
CA ALA A 19 -35.49 32.31 -3.17
C ALA A 19 -34.25 33.19 -2.94
N GLU A 20 -33.23 33.08 -3.82
CA GLU A 20 -32.03 33.91 -3.81
C GLU A 20 -32.36 35.39 -4.15
N ASP A 21 -33.23 35.64 -5.13
CA ASP A 21 -33.68 36.99 -5.50
C ASP A 21 -34.44 37.68 -4.36
N GLY A 22 -35.25 36.93 -3.60
CA GLY A 22 -35.93 37.43 -2.40
C GLY A 22 -34.98 37.88 -1.29
N LEU A 23 -33.70 37.47 -1.33
CA LEU A 23 -32.66 37.86 -0.37
C LEU A 23 -31.85 39.10 -0.81
N LYS A 24 -32.17 39.71 -1.96
CA LYS A 24 -31.52 40.97 -2.38
C LYS A 24 -31.82 42.09 -1.39
N PHE A 25 -30.78 42.81 -0.94
CA PHE A 25 -30.93 44.00 -0.12
C PHE A 25 -31.66 45.12 -0.87
N VAL A 26 -32.50 45.86 -0.17
CA VAL A 26 -33.25 46.97 -0.76
C VAL A 26 -32.43 48.24 -0.60
N ILE A 27 -32.20 48.97 -1.70
CA ILE A 27 -31.47 50.25 -1.69
C ILE A 27 -32.40 51.42 -2.00
N ASN A 28 -31.93 52.64 -1.72
CA ASN A 28 -32.69 53.86 -1.95
C ASN A 28 -33.25 53.95 -3.38
N GLY A 29 -34.53 54.31 -3.51
CA GLY A 29 -35.23 54.35 -4.80
C GLY A 29 -35.88 53.03 -5.22
N ALA A 30 -35.97 52.05 -4.32
CA ALA A 30 -36.74 50.83 -4.50
C ALA A 30 -38.23 51.10 -4.73
N LYS A 31 -38.92 50.17 -5.39
CA LYS A 31 -40.35 50.29 -5.70
C LYS A 31 -41.19 49.45 -4.76
N LEU A 32 -42.33 50.01 -4.39
CA LEU A 32 -43.32 49.42 -3.50
C LEU A 32 -44.63 49.17 -4.26
N LYS A 33 -45.44 48.24 -3.77
CA LYS A 33 -46.78 47.97 -4.29
C LYS A 33 -47.81 47.87 -3.17
N CYS A 34 -48.93 48.57 -3.34
CA CYS A 34 -50.11 48.52 -2.49
C CYS A 34 -51.38 48.40 -3.33
N ASP A 35 -52.07 47.25 -3.27
CA ASP A 35 -53.25 46.98 -4.11
C ASP A 35 -54.46 47.89 -3.77
N LEU A 36 -54.48 48.46 -2.55
CA LEU A 36 -55.50 49.38 -2.07
C LEU A 36 -55.15 50.86 -2.26
N CYS A 37 -54.07 51.17 -2.97
CA CYS A 37 -53.83 52.51 -3.49
C CYS A 37 -54.47 52.64 -4.88
N THR A 38 -55.05 53.79 -5.19
CA THR A 38 -55.52 54.12 -6.56
C THR A 38 -54.37 54.23 -7.55
N VAL A 39 -53.16 54.54 -7.08
CA VAL A 39 -51.89 54.40 -7.80
C VAL A 39 -51.07 53.31 -7.09
N PRO A 40 -51.18 52.04 -7.51
CA PRO A 40 -50.65 50.91 -6.75
C PRO A 40 -49.14 50.92 -6.55
N GLU A 41 -48.40 51.64 -7.39
CA GLU A 41 -46.94 51.76 -7.31
C GLU A 41 -46.52 52.91 -6.38
N GLY A 42 -45.52 52.63 -5.54
CA GLY A 42 -44.94 53.59 -4.61
C GLY A 42 -43.42 53.57 -4.65
N ASP A 43 -42.82 54.55 -3.99
CA ASP A 43 -41.38 54.72 -3.88
C ASP A 43 -40.93 54.49 -2.44
N LEU A 44 -39.82 53.76 -2.26
CA LEU A 44 -39.11 53.64 -0.99
C LEU A 44 -37.91 54.59 -0.98
N LYS A 45 -37.94 55.55 -0.06
CA LYS A 45 -36.85 56.50 0.19
C LYS A 45 -36.14 56.13 1.49
N VAL A 46 -34.81 56.01 1.42
CA VAL A 46 -33.97 55.73 2.59
C VAL A 46 -33.53 57.05 3.20
N ASN A 47 -33.98 57.29 4.43
CA ASN A 47 -33.67 58.51 5.17
C ASN A 47 -32.65 58.26 6.28
N PHE A 48 -32.55 57.03 6.79
CA PHE A 48 -31.54 56.64 7.75
C PHE A 48 -30.16 56.63 7.08
N ASP A 49 -29.16 57.16 7.78
CA ASP A 49 -27.80 57.17 7.24
C ASP A 49 -27.26 55.75 7.28
N THR A 50 -27.01 55.12 6.14
CA THR A 50 -26.54 53.74 6.08
C THR A 50 -25.47 53.61 5.01
N PRO A 51 -24.57 52.61 5.14
CA PRO A 51 -23.65 52.25 4.07
C PRO A 51 -24.39 52.04 2.76
N THR A 52 -23.70 52.32 1.65
CA THR A 52 -24.28 52.25 0.31
C THR A 52 -24.01 50.91 -0.35
N ILE A 53 -24.98 50.41 -1.11
CA ILE A 53 -24.79 49.36 -2.13
C ILE A 53 -25.13 50.02 -3.47
N GLN A 54 -24.22 49.94 -4.44
CA GLN A 54 -24.36 50.63 -5.74
C GLN A 54 -24.63 52.13 -5.59
N ASP A 55 -23.82 52.80 -4.75
CA ASP A 55 -23.87 54.24 -4.45
C ASP A 55 -25.20 54.75 -3.87
N LYS A 56 -26.05 53.84 -3.38
CA LYS A 56 -27.35 54.16 -2.77
C LYS A 56 -27.46 53.54 -1.39
N LYS A 57 -27.97 54.32 -0.44
CA LYS A 57 -28.14 53.90 0.97
C LYS A 57 -29.00 52.64 1.06
N VAL A 58 -28.63 51.71 1.94
CA VAL A 58 -29.38 50.48 2.20
C VAL A 58 -30.59 50.78 3.10
N ALA A 59 -31.78 50.34 2.67
CA ALA A 59 -33.00 50.48 3.45
C ALA A 59 -33.00 49.54 4.66
N THR A 60 -33.46 50.03 5.81
CA THR A 60 -33.53 49.25 7.05
C THR A 60 -34.93 49.29 7.65
N VAL A 61 -35.14 48.53 8.72
CA VAL A 61 -36.38 48.53 9.50
C VAL A 61 -36.81 49.90 10.05
N VAL A 62 -35.90 50.89 10.04
CA VAL A 62 -36.20 52.28 10.43
C VAL A 62 -37.12 52.97 9.40
N GLU A 63 -37.12 52.52 8.15
CA GLU A 63 -37.88 53.11 7.05
C GLU A 63 -39.38 52.73 7.11
N LYS A 64 -40.09 53.18 8.14
CA LYS A 64 -41.47 52.76 8.46
C LYS A 64 -42.48 53.90 8.63
N ASP A 65 -42.22 55.05 8.01
CA ASP A 65 -43.12 56.20 8.04
C ASP A 65 -43.44 56.74 6.63
N LYS A 66 -44.28 57.78 6.58
CA LYS A 66 -44.70 58.43 5.32
C LYS A 66 -43.60 59.20 4.58
N LYS A 67 -42.44 59.44 5.20
CA LYS A 67 -41.26 60.03 4.55
C LYS A 67 -40.46 58.98 3.79
N SER A 68 -40.56 57.71 4.20
CA SER A 68 -39.84 56.59 3.59
C SER A 68 -40.71 55.77 2.66
N VAL A 69 -41.96 55.49 3.02
CA VAL A 69 -42.93 54.75 2.21
C VAL A 69 -43.87 55.74 1.53
N ILE A 70 -43.67 55.97 0.23
CA ILE A 70 -44.32 57.08 -0.49
C ILE A 70 -45.28 56.53 -1.55
N PHE A 71 -46.57 56.85 -1.41
CA PHE A 71 -47.60 56.58 -2.43
C PHE A 71 -48.27 57.88 -2.84
N LYS A 72 -48.46 58.06 -4.15
CA LYS A 72 -49.06 59.29 -4.73
C LYS A 72 -50.58 59.22 -4.93
N GLY A 73 -51.19 58.06 -4.70
CA GLY A 73 -52.63 57.87 -4.84
C GLY A 73 -53.41 57.98 -3.52
N ASN A 74 -54.73 57.89 -3.63
CA ASN A 74 -55.66 57.77 -2.52
C ASN A 74 -55.88 56.31 -2.09
N CYS A 75 -56.18 56.09 -0.81
CA CYS A 75 -56.52 54.78 -0.29
C CYS A 75 -57.96 54.41 -0.66
N LYS A 76 -58.16 53.30 -1.37
CA LYS A 76 -59.47 52.77 -1.77
C LYS A 76 -60.39 52.41 -0.60
N LYS A 77 -59.82 52.21 0.59
CA LYS A 77 -60.56 51.91 1.82
C LYS A 77 -61.02 53.17 2.58
N SER A 78 -60.54 54.35 2.18
CA SER A 78 -61.06 55.60 2.74
C SER A 78 -62.48 55.88 2.22
N PRO A 79 -63.31 56.63 2.96
CA PRO A 79 -64.63 57.04 2.49
C PRO A 79 -64.55 57.69 1.10
N ASN A 80 -65.33 57.16 0.15
CA ASN A 80 -65.33 57.57 -1.27
C ASN A 80 -63.95 57.53 -1.96
N SER A 81 -62.98 56.74 -1.46
CA SER A 81 -61.59 56.71 -1.95
C SER A 81 -60.93 58.09 -2.03
N SER A 82 -61.33 59.01 -1.14
CA SER A 82 -60.97 60.43 -1.20
C SER A 82 -59.67 60.78 -0.47
N SER A 83 -59.22 59.94 0.46
CA SER A 83 -58.08 60.29 1.33
C SER A 83 -56.74 59.85 0.71
N PRO A 84 -55.76 60.77 0.57
CA PRO A 84 -54.40 60.43 0.13
C PRO A 84 -53.77 59.37 1.03
N CYS A 85 -53.08 58.38 0.44
CA CYS A 85 -52.35 57.37 1.22
C CYS A 85 -51.37 58.04 2.20
N ALA A 86 -50.71 59.13 1.79
CA ALA A 86 -49.79 59.89 2.64
C ALA A 86 -50.43 60.49 3.91
N SER A 87 -51.75 60.68 3.97
CA SER A 87 -52.44 61.25 5.13
C SER A 87 -53.02 60.20 6.09
N VAL A 88 -53.46 59.04 5.58
CA VAL A 88 -54.17 58.01 6.37
C VAL A 88 -53.36 56.75 6.66
N MET A 89 -52.22 56.56 5.98
CA MET A 89 -51.43 55.34 6.12
C MET A 89 -50.83 55.23 7.52
N LYS A 90 -51.16 54.14 8.20
CA LYS A 90 -50.56 53.70 9.47
C LYS A 90 -49.80 52.41 9.22
N LEU A 91 -48.49 52.41 9.46
CA LEU A 91 -47.60 51.30 9.14
C LEU A 91 -47.21 50.52 10.40
N ALA A 92 -47.24 49.19 10.31
CA ALA A 92 -46.70 48.29 11.33
C ALA A 92 -45.17 48.12 11.17
N ASP A 93 -44.58 47.19 11.90
CA ASP A 93 -43.18 46.83 11.70
C ASP A 93 -42.97 45.98 10.44
N TRP A 94 -41.78 46.10 9.86
CA TRP A 94 -41.33 45.29 8.74
C TRP A 94 -41.21 43.81 9.13
N LYS A 95 -41.59 42.93 8.20
CA LYS A 95 -41.44 41.48 8.30
C LYS A 95 -40.45 40.96 7.25
N ASP A 96 -39.89 39.78 7.51
CA ASP A 96 -38.98 39.07 6.60
C ASP A 96 -37.72 39.88 6.23
N VAL A 97 -37.13 40.50 7.25
CA VAL A 97 -35.93 41.36 7.17
C VAL A 97 -34.64 40.53 7.19
N GLY A 98 -33.52 41.14 6.81
CA GLY A 98 -32.20 40.49 6.88
C GLY A 98 -31.69 40.35 8.31
N THR A 99 -30.78 39.40 8.53
CA THR A 99 -30.18 39.10 9.85
C THR A 99 -28.84 39.80 10.10
N VAL A 100 -28.29 40.46 9.08
CA VAL A 100 -27.06 41.27 9.19
C VAL A 100 -27.39 42.69 9.67
N TYR A 101 -26.40 43.42 10.17
CA TYR A 101 -26.58 44.79 10.64
C TYR A 101 -26.03 45.82 9.65
N PHE A 102 -26.82 46.86 9.35
CA PHE A 102 -26.36 48.10 8.72
C PHE A 102 -26.57 49.22 9.74
N GLN A 103 -25.46 49.71 10.33
CA GLN A 103 -25.48 50.62 11.48
C GLN A 103 -26.45 50.16 12.59
N GLU A 104 -26.27 48.93 13.07
CA GLU A 104 -27.07 48.32 14.15
C GLU A 104 -28.57 48.14 13.84
N LYS A 105 -29.00 48.32 12.58
CA LYS A 105 -30.37 48.08 12.14
C LYS A 105 -30.44 46.93 11.13
N PHE A 106 -31.50 46.13 11.21
CA PHE A 106 -31.74 45.08 10.22
C PHE A 106 -32.12 45.68 8.86
N PRO A 107 -31.51 45.23 7.75
CA PRO A 107 -31.82 45.70 6.42
C PRO A 107 -33.12 45.09 5.90
N LEU A 108 -33.77 45.81 4.98
CA LEU A 108 -34.89 45.27 4.21
C LEU A 108 -34.37 44.42 3.05
N LEU A 109 -35.06 43.32 2.82
CA LEU A 109 -34.83 42.40 1.70
C LEU A 109 -35.97 42.56 0.69
N LEU A 110 -35.78 42.13 -0.56
CA LEU A 110 -36.83 42.20 -1.58
C LEU A 110 -38.12 41.47 -1.15
N LYS A 111 -37.99 40.41 -0.35
CA LYS A 111 -39.13 39.69 0.23
C LYS A 111 -39.80 40.40 1.42
N SER A 112 -39.19 41.46 1.96
CA SER A 112 -39.71 42.15 3.14
C SER A 112 -41.05 42.83 2.85
N THR A 113 -41.94 42.84 3.84
CA THR A 113 -43.26 43.47 3.73
C THR A 113 -43.59 44.32 4.94
N ILE A 114 -44.41 45.34 4.76
CA ILE A 114 -44.90 46.21 5.83
C ILE A 114 -46.43 46.31 5.77
N LYS A 115 -47.11 46.06 6.88
CA LYS A 115 -48.58 46.11 6.91
C LYS A 115 -49.05 47.56 7.02
N CYS A 116 -49.92 47.98 6.11
CA CYS A 116 -50.73 49.18 6.28
C CYS A 116 -51.96 48.82 7.10
N GLU A 117 -52.01 49.26 8.37
CA GLU A 117 -53.11 48.95 9.28
C GLU A 117 -54.43 49.60 8.84
N TYR A 118 -54.36 50.82 8.29
CA TYR A 118 -55.54 51.51 7.75
C TYR A 118 -56.14 50.73 6.57
N GLY A 119 -55.32 50.42 5.57
CA GLY A 119 -55.72 49.63 4.39
C GLY A 119 -56.04 48.17 4.72
N GLY A 120 -55.40 47.60 5.73
CA GLY A 120 -55.51 46.18 6.10
C GLY A 120 -54.69 45.24 5.22
N VAL A 121 -53.87 45.75 4.29
CA VAL A 121 -53.05 44.97 3.34
C VAL A 121 -51.55 45.16 3.59
N ALA A 122 -50.77 44.15 3.22
CA ALA A 122 -49.31 44.23 3.22
C ALA A 122 -48.80 44.95 1.98
N ILE A 123 -47.98 45.97 2.18
CA ILE A 123 -47.21 46.64 1.14
C ILE A 123 -45.99 45.78 0.85
N LYS A 124 -45.76 45.48 -0.43
CA LYS A 124 -44.66 44.63 -0.90
C LYS A 124 -43.59 45.48 -1.57
N ILE A 125 -42.35 45.04 -1.49
CA ILE A 125 -41.25 45.58 -2.29
C ILE A 125 -41.23 44.81 -3.61
N THR A 126 -41.29 45.53 -4.73
CA THR A 126 -41.38 44.92 -6.08
C THR A 126 -40.10 45.10 -6.90
N ASP A 127 -39.26 46.06 -6.53
CA ASP A 127 -37.94 46.29 -7.12
C ASP A 127 -37.00 46.74 -6.01
N CYS A 128 -35.91 46.00 -5.80
CA CYS A 128 -34.89 46.32 -4.79
C CYS A 128 -33.99 47.50 -5.17
N ALA A 129 -34.18 48.10 -6.35
CA ALA A 129 -33.39 49.17 -6.97
C ALA A 129 -31.94 48.83 -7.31
N GLN A 130 -31.46 47.63 -6.98
CA GLN A 130 -30.19 47.13 -7.48
C GLN A 130 -30.27 46.94 -9.01
N ARG A 131 -29.21 47.28 -9.72
CA ARG A 131 -29.06 47.13 -11.17
C ARG A 131 -27.78 46.38 -11.47
N ASN A 132 -27.79 45.56 -12.51
CA ASN A 132 -26.59 44.94 -13.03
C ASN A 132 -26.19 45.67 -14.33
N GLU A 133 -25.74 46.91 -14.20
CA GLU A 133 -25.32 47.72 -15.34
C GLU A 133 -23.81 47.94 -15.28
N ILE A 134 -23.09 47.38 -16.26
CA ILE A 134 -21.68 47.72 -16.51
C ILE A 134 -21.69 49.04 -17.27
N LYS A 135 -21.52 50.15 -16.55
CA LYS A 135 -21.44 51.49 -17.16
C LYS A 135 -19.99 51.98 -17.10
N ASN A 136 -19.30 51.78 -18.22
CA ASN A 136 -18.05 52.42 -18.64
C ASN A 136 -16.80 52.14 -17.80
N LEU A 137 -15.85 51.42 -18.40
CA LEU A 137 -14.45 51.32 -17.95
C LEU A 137 -13.69 52.57 -18.40
N ASP A 138 -13.35 53.44 -17.44
CA ASP A 138 -12.30 54.46 -17.59
C ASP A 138 -11.09 53.99 -16.77
N VAL A 139 -9.97 53.73 -17.45
CA VAL A 139 -8.75 53.10 -16.90
C VAL A 139 -7.59 54.08 -16.74
N THR A 140 -7.88 55.37 -16.54
CA THR A 140 -6.83 56.39 -16.44
C THR A 140 -6.65 56.95 -15.03
N GLY A 141 -5.68 56.38 -14.29
CA GLY A 141 -4.79 57.14 -13.41
C GLY A 141 -5.22 57.50 -11.99
N ALA A 142 -5.34 56.53 -11.07
CA ALA A 142 -4.85 56.63 -9.67
C ALA A 142 -5.02 55.28 -8.94
N PRO A 143 -4.06 54.84 -8.11
CA PRO A 143 -4.07 53.52 -7.49
C PRO A 143 -4.92 53.52 -6.22
N VAL A 144 -5.90 52.61 -6.14
CA VAL A 144 -6.50 52.20 -4.87
C VAL A 144 -6.47 50.67 -4.83
N PRO A 145 -5.86 50.05 -3.80
CA PRO A 145 -5.65 48.61 -3.76
C PRO A 145 -6.99 47.89 -3.70
N GLY A 146 -7.26 47.02 -4.67
CA GLY A 146 -8.29 46.01 -4.52
C GLY A 146 -7.90 45.10 -3.36
N TYR A 147 -8.52 45.25 -2.20
CA TYR A 147 -8.42 44.25 -1.14
C TYR A 147 -9.32 43.07 -1.49
N ALA A 148 -8.86 42.24 -2.42
CA ALA A 148 -9.16 40.82 -2.38
C ALA A 148 -8.13 40.20 -1.43
N PRO A 149 -8.50 39.35 -0.46
CA PRO A 149 -7.51 38.42 0.06
C PRO A 149 -7.25 37.40 -1.03
N ASP A 150 -6.44 37.79 -2.02
CA ASP A 150 -5.80 36.83 -2.89
C ASP A 150 -4.92 35.95 -1.99
N PHE A 151 -4.89 34.67 -2.29
CA PHE A 151 -4.04 33.73 -1.58
C PHE A 151 -3.17 33.03 -2.61
N THR A 152 -1.90 32.91 -2.30
CA THR A 152 -0.95 32.25 -3.19
C THR A 152 -0.57 30.90 -2.60
N ILE A 153 -0.76 29.87 -3.39
CA ILE A 153 -0.29 28.51 -3.09
C ILE A 153 0.93 28.18 -3.94
N LYS A 154 1.89 27.48 -3.35
CA LYS A 154 2.93 26.75 -4.10
C LYS A 154 2.92 25.30 -3.64
N PHE A 155 3.18 24.41 -4.58
CA PHE A 155 3.17 22.98 -4.35
C PHE A 155 4.20 22.30 -5.25
N GLU A 156 5.07 21.51 -4.65
CA GLU A 156 6.11 20.76 -5.35
C GLU A 156 6.42 19.45 -4.63
N LEU A 157 6.89 18.46 -5.38
CA LEU A 157 7.43 17.24 -4.81
C LEU A 157 8.72 17.56 -4.05
N ASP A 158 8.83 17.06 -2.82
CA ASP A 158 10.05 17.17 -2.05
C ASP A 158 11.05 16.09 -2.50
N LYS A 159 12.09 16.52 -3.20
CA LYS A 159 13.14 15.63 -3.74
C LYS A 159 14.29 15.37 -2.77
N THR A 160 14.17 15.77 -1.50
CA THR A 160 15.21 15.51 -0.48
C THR A 160 15.41 14.01 -0.24
N GLU A 161 14.33 13.25 -0.24
CA GLU A 161 14.33 11.78 -0.23
C GLU A 161 13.63 11.28 -1.47
N ASN A 162 14.30 10.44 -2.26
CA ASN A 162 13.76 9.93 -3.53
C ASN A 162 13.41 8.45 -3.48
N THR A 163 13.37 7.86 -2.28
CA THR A 163 12.94 6.46 -2.10
C THR A 163 11.95 6.32 -0.96
N ILE A 164 11.11 5.29 -1.03
CA ILE A 164 10.11 4.96 -0.03
C ILE A 164 10.12 3.47 0.25
N VAL A 165 10.09 3.13 1.53
CA VAL A 165 9.78 1.79 2.03
C VAL A 165 8.54 1.92 2.92
N PRO A 166 7.43 1.21 2.62
CA PRO A 166 6.23 1.28 3.47
C PRO A 166 6.59 0.83 4.89
N PHE A 167 6.02 1.51 5.89
CA PHE A 167 6.39 1.40 7.31
C PHE A 167 7.85 1.75 7.67
N GLY A 168 8.66 2.17 6.69
CA GLY A 168 10.07 2.47 6.90
C GLY A 168 10.86 1.25 7.38
N ILE A 169 10.52 0.05 6.90
CA ILE A 169 11.32 -1.16 7.20
C ILE A 169 12.78 -0.85 6.91
N LEU A 170 13.64 -1.13 7.90
CA LEU A 170 15.05 -0.80 7.84
C LEU A 170 15.75 -1.56 6.70
N ASP A 171 16.84 -1.00 6.20
CA ASP A 171 17.75 -1.77 5.36
C ASP A 171 18.52 -2.83 6.17
N PHE A 172 19.33 -3.62 5.47
CA PHE A 172 20.15 -4.65 6.12
C PHE A 172 21.13 -4.07 7.16
N GLU A 173 21.68 -2.87 6.94
CA GLU A 173 22.58 -2.20 7.88
C GLU A 173 21.84 -1.49 9.04
N LYS A 174 20.52 -1.69 9.15
CA LYS A 174 19.63 -1.06 10.14
C LYS A 174 19.51 0.46 9.98
N LYS A 175 19.79 1.01 8.79
CA LYS A 175 19.55 2.42 8.50
C LYS A 175 18.06 2.66 8.28
N ILE A 176 17.63 3.83 8.75
CA ILE A 176 16.24 4.28 8.65
C ILE A 176 15.92 4.57 7.19
N GLU A 177 14.83 3.98 6.72
CA GLU A 177 14.29 4.24 5.39
C GLU A 177 13.16 5.27 5.44
N ASN A 178 13.07 6.10 4.40
CA ASN A 178 11.97 7.04 4.29
C ASN A 178 10.65 6.29 4.06
N GLN A 179 9.62 6.61 4.85
CA GLN A 179 8.31 5.96 4.76
C GLN A 179 7.25 6.79 4.03
N PHE A 180 7.58 8.00 3.58
CA PHE A 180 6.59 8.95 3.06
C PHE A 180 6.96 9.52 1.69
N PHE A 181 5.97 9.61 0.80
CA PHE A 181 5.95 10.61 -0.27
C PHE A 181 5.80 11.98 0.38
N ARG A 182 6.71 12.89 0.08
CA ARG A 182 6.75 14.22 0.69
C ARG A 182 6.50 15.30 -0.34
N PHE A 183 5.70 16.28 0.03
CA PHE A 183 5.38 17.42 -0.82
C PHE A 183 5.53 18.72 -0.03
N LYS A 184 6.24 19.69 -0.61
CA LYS A 184 6.34 21.03 -0.04
C LYS A 184 5.11 21.82 -0.45
N TYR A 185 4.44 22.38 0.53
CA TYR A 185 3.28 23.25 0.34
C TYR A 185 3.53 24.59 1.04
N SER A 186 3.28 25.70 0.36
CA SER A 186 3.30 27.01 1.01
C SER A 186 2.03 27.78 0.70
N LEU A 187 1.46 28.39 1.75
CA LEU A 187 0.32 29.29 1.67
C LEU A 187 0.75 30.69 2.11
N LYS A 188 0.53 31.68 1.26
CA LYS A 188 0.88 33.08 1.50
C LYS A 188 -0.32 34.00 1.30
N GLU A 189 -0.13 35.25 1.71
CA GLU A 189 -1.07 36.38 1.60
C GLU A 189 -2.29 36.25 2.50
N SER A 190 -2.93 35.08 2.57
CA SER A 190 -4.04 34.89 3.48
C SER A 190 -4.40 33.42 3.78
N ASN A 191 -5.07 33.19 4.94
CA ASN A 191 -5.60 31.88 5.32
C ASN A 191 -6.77 31.46 4.40
N ILE A 192 -6.99 30.16 4.24
CA ILE A 192 -8.04 29.56 3.39
C ILE A 192 -9.13 28.88 4.23
N ASP A 193 -10.28 28.60 3.62
CA ASP A 193 -11.44 27.98 4.28
C ASP A 193 -11.39 26.45 4.19
N ALA A 194 -10.87 25.92 3.08
CA ALA A 194 -10.67 24.49 2.89
C ALA A 194 -9.41 24.19 2.09
N PHE A 195 -8.75 23.09 2.43
CA PHE A 195 -7.60 22.54 1.74
C PHE A 195 -7.86 21.06 1.46
N TYR A 196 -7.69 20.63 0.21
CA TYR A 196 -7.81 19.25 -0.22
C TYR A 196 -6.48 18.80 -0.82
N PHE A 197 -6.08 17.58 -0.50
CA PHE A 197 -4.92 16.91 -1.08
C PHE A 197 -5.35 15.57 -1.64
N GLU A 198 -5.01 15.31 -2.90
CA GLU A 198 -5.44 14.15 -3.67
C GLU A 198 -4.21 13.51 -4.33
N ILE A 199 -4.17 12.17 -4.35
CA ILE A 199 -3.25 11.40 -5.20
C ILE A 199 -4.08 10.68 -6.25
N ILE A 200 -3.67 10.82 -7.50
CA ILE A 200 -4.37 10.31 -8.67
C ILE A 200 -3.41 9.39 -9.44
N SER A 201 -3.90 8.22 -9.83
CA SER A 201 -3.16 7.25 -10.62
C SER A 201 -2.96 7.68 -12.08
N GLU A 202 -2.06 6.99 -12.79
CA GLU A 202 -1.87 7.10 -14.25
C GLU A 202 -3.19 7.00 -15.04
N GLY A 203 -4.11 6.12 -14.59
CA GLY A 203 -5.42 5.90 -15.22
C GLY A 203 -6.49 6.94 -14.86
N GLY A 204 -6.19 7.88 -13.96
CA GLY A 204 -7.12 8.90 -13.49
C GLY A 204 -7.92 8.51 -12.22
N ASP A 205 -7.73 7.29 -11.69
CA ASP A 205 -8.39 6.86 -10.45
C ASP A 205 -7.82 7.60 -9.23
N LEU A 206 -8.71 8.06 -8.34
CA LEU A 206 -8.34 8.67 -7.06
C LEU A 206 -7.82 7.58 -6.11
N LEU A 207 -6.54 7.64 -5.77
CA LEU A 207 -5.87 6.68 -4.86
C LEU A 207 -5.96 7.13 -3.40
N TYR A 208 -5.86 8.42 -3.15
CA TYR A 208 -5.87 8.97 -1.80
C TYR A 208 -6.51 10.36 -1.81
N GLU A 209 -7.26 10.67 -0.77
CA GLU A 209 -7.75 12.02 -0.51
C GLU A 209 -7.70 12.34 0.99
N ASN A 210 -7.44 13.60 1.29
CA ASN A 210 -7.54 14.14 2.64
C ASN A 210 -7.94 15.61 2.58
N ASN A 211 -8.74 16.06 3.53
CA ASN A 211 -9.27 17.41 3.56
C ASN A 211 -9.16 18.06 4.95
N TRP A 212 -8.85 19.35 4.95
CA TRP A 212 -8.76 20.17 6.14
C TRP A 212 -9.64 21.39 5.98
N LEU A 213 -10.52 21.59 6.95
CA LEU A 213 -11.42 22.72 7.01
C LEU A 213 -10.92 23.71 8.06
N LYS A 214 -11.12 24.99 7.80
CA LYS A 214 -10.86 26.04 8.78
C LYS A 214 -11.63 25.73 10.08
N PRO A 215 -10.97 25.77 11.25
CA PRO A 215 -11.65 25.54 12.52
C PRO A 215 -12.80 26.54 12.70
N VAL A 216 -14.00 26.03 12.97
CA VAL A 216 -15.14 26.87 13.36
C VAL A 216 -14.97 27.23 14.83
N ILE A 217 -14.64 28.48 15.14
CA ILE A 217 -14.65 28.97 16.52
C ILE A 217 -16.12 29.17 16.93
N ILE A 218 -16.66 28.22 17.69
CA ILE A 218 -17.94 28.40 18.37
C ILE A 218 -17.63 29.05 19.73
N ASN A 219 -17.85 30.36 19.85
CA ASN A 219 -17.88 31.02 21.16
C ASN A 219 -19.13 30.53 21.89
N ASN A 220 -18.97 29.51 22.74
CA ASN A 220 -20.06 28.99 23.54
C ASN A 220 -20.01 29.67 24.93
N GLU A 221 -20.82 30.70 25.11
CA GLU A 221 -21.18 31.17 26.46
C GLU A 221 -22.07 30.11 27.13
N THR A 222 -21.46 29.38 28.08
CA THR A 222 -22.06 28.60 29.17
C THR A 222 -22.89 27.32 28.88
N LYS A 223 -22.23 26.20 29.22
CA LYS A 223 -22.66 24.95 29.91
C LYS A 223 -23.78 24.08 29.29
N GLU A 224 -23.41 22.86 28.87
CA GLU A 224 -23.42 21.67 29.75
C GLU A 224 -22.60 20.51 29.15
N LYS A 225 -22.03 19.68 30.04
CA LYS A 225 -21.23 18.49 29.71
C LYS A 225 -22.15 17.31 29.35
N LEU A 226 -22.29 16.98 28.07
CA LEU A 226 -22.67 15.63 27.65
C LEU A 226 -21.69 15.11 26.60
N PHE A 227 -21.34 13.83 26.71
CA PHE A 227 -20.28 13.08 26.04
C PHE A 227 -18.94 13.01 26.79
N LYS A 228 -18.88 12.08 27.76
CA LYS A 228 -17.62 11.40 28.11
C LYS A 228 -17.24 10.50 26.92
N SER A 229 -16.40 11.00 26.01
CA SER A 229 -15.61 10.10 25.19
C SER A 229 -14.51 9.49 26.07
N LYS A 230 -14.45 8.17 26.07
CA LYS A 230 -13.43 7.40 26.78
C LYS A 230 -12.09 7.81 26.19
N LYS A 231 -11.20 8.38 27.00
CA LYS A 231 -9.77 8.45 26.68
C LYS A 231 -9.31 7.02 26.43
N THR A 232 -8.91 6.74 25.20
CA THR A 232 -8.06 5.58 24.90
C THR A 232 -6.69 6.13 24.54
N SER A 233 -6.00 6.65 25.56
CA SER A 233 -4.55 6.64 25.56
C SER A 233 -4.14 5.18 25.69
N HIS A 234 -3.75 4.54 24.59
CA HIS A 234 -2.97 3.31 24.65
C HIS A 234 -1.60 3.64 24.08
N ILE A 235 -0.70 4.00 24.99
CA ILE A 235 0.71 3.67 24.86
C ILE A 235 0.83 2.22 25.32
N PRO A 236 1.37 1.32 24.50
CA PRO A 236 2.14 0.20 25.03
C PRO A 236 3.63 0.56 24.97
N MET A 237 4.33 0.30 26.06
CA MET A 237 5.78 0.39 26.17
C MET A 237 6.46 -0.77 25.40
N VAL A 238 7.33 -0.38 24.46
CA VAL A 238 8.71 -0.84 24.17
C VAL A 238 9.06 -2.35 24.10
N SER A 239 9.49 -2.78 22.90
CA SER A 239 10.79 -3.42 22.55
C SER A 239 10.65 -4.04 21.15
N ALA A 240 11.37 -3.66 20.09
CA ALA A 240 12.81 -3.42 19.99
C ALA A 240 13.16 -2.07 19.33
N GLU A 241 14.11 -1.37 19.96
CA GLU A 241 14.96 -0.30 19.42
C GLU A 241 14.33 0.72 18.44
N ARG A 242 13.62 1.68 19.04
CA ARG A 242 13.13 2.97 18.47
C ARG A 242 12.17 2.86 17.27
N PRO A 243 10.99 3.51 17.31
CA PRO A 243 10.14 3.60 16.14
C PRO A 243 10.93 4.26 15.01
N VAL A 244 11.06 3.54 13.91
CA VAL A 244 11.59 4.06 12.67
C VAL A 244 10.85 5.34 12.33
N GLY A 245 11.58 6.46 12.36
CA GLY A 245 11.29 7.68 11.61
C GLY A 245 9.86 8.22 11.68
N SER A 246 9.35 8.54 12.87
CA SER A 246 8.22 9.49 13.01
C SER A 246 8.75 10.91 13.17
N PRO A 247 8.98 11.68 12.09
CA PRO A 247 8.94 13.13 12.19
C PRO A 247 7.48 13.56 12.39
N ASP A 248 7.20 14.21 13.53
CA ASP A 248 6.00 14.97 13.89
C ASP A 248 4.73 14.70 13.06
N LEU A 249 3.99 13.65 13.44
CA LEU A 249 2.58 13.44 13.07
C LEU A 249 1.64 14.34 13.90
N GLU A 250 2.06 15.55 14.28
CA GLU A 250 1.08 16.50 14.78
C GLU A 250 0.15 16.89 13.64
N PRO A 251 -1.18 16.87 13.82
CA PRO A 251 -2.12 17.30 12.79
C PRO A 251 -1.88 18.77 12.47
N LYS A 252 -1.09 19.03 11.42
CA LYS A 252 -0.82 20.37 10.93
C LYS A 252 -2.06 20.90 10.24
N ASN A 253 -2.54 22.05 10.71
CA ASN A 253 -3.57 22.78 10.00
C ASN A 253 -2.97 23.43 8.74
N TYR A 254 -3.26 22.86 7.57
CA TYR A 254 -2.80 23.37 6.26
C TYR A 254 -3.62 24.57 5.74
N THR A 255 -4.62 25.04 6.50
CA THR A 255 -5.48 26.18 6.10
C THR A 255 -4.93 27.54 6.53
N THR A 256 -3.89 27.56 7.37
CA THR A 256 -3.22 28.79 7.81
C THR A 256 -2.02 29.13 6.94
N MET A 257 -1.67 30.41 6.83
CA MET A 257 -0.45 30.82 6.14
C MET A 257 0.77 30.17 6.77
N GLY A 258 1.70 29.72 5.93
CA GLY A 258 2.87 29.01 6.38
C GLY A 258 3.54 28.21 5.27
N SER A 259 4.63 27.54 5.65
CA SER A 259 5.29 26.53 4.82
C SER A 259 5.20 25.19 5.52
N TYR A 260 4.85 24.16 4.76
CA TYR A 260 4.45 22.85 5.24
C TYR A 260 5.12 21.76 4.42
N ILE A 261 5.25 20.59 5.04
CA ILE A 261 5.56 19.33 4.37
C ILE A 261 4.35 18.43 4.58
N ILE A 262 3.74 18.02 3.47
CA ILE A 262 2.68 17.01 3.45
C ILE A 262 3.35 15.66 3.26
N SER A 263 3.10 14.74 4.18
CA SER A 263 3.63 13.37 4.16
C SER A 263 2.50 12.38 3.89
N TRP A 264 2.65 11.57 2.85
CA TRP A 264 1.73 10.48 2.51
C TRP A 264 2.49 9.15 2.52
N ASP A 265 1.97 8.15 3.22
CA ASP A 265 2.63 6.85 3.44
C ASP A 265 2.39 5.82 2.34
N GLY A 266 1.72 6.22 1.25
CA GLY A 266 1.39 5.34 0.13
C GLY A 266 0.10 4.52 0.32
N PHE A 267 -0.56 4.60 1.48
CA PHE A 267 -1.82 3.90 1.71
C PHE A 267 -3.00 4.70 1.15
N ASP A 268 -4.00 4.00 0.61
CA ASP A 268 -5.26 4.61 0.20
C ASP A 268 -6.15 4.98 1.41
N THR A 269 -7.29 5.62 1.15
CA THR A 269 -8.26 6.01 2.19
C THR A 269 -8.85 4.84 2.96
N ASN A 270 -8.76 3.62 2.41
CA ASN A 270 -9.17 2.40 3.09
C ASN A 270 -8.06 1.79 3.96
N GLY A 271 -6.86 2.38 3.98
CA GLY A 271 -5.70 1.86 4.68
C GLY A 271 -5.06 0.67 3.96
N ILE A 272 -5.17 0.61 2.63
CA ILE A 272 -4.53 -0.40 1.79
C ILE A 272 -3.33 0.20 1.07
N TYR A 273 -2.16 -0.41 1.23
CA TYR A 273 -0.99 -0.19 0.39
C TYR A 273 -0.88 -1.34 -0.61
N ASP A 274 -0.57 -1.03 -1.86
CA ASP A 274 -0.37 -2.02 -2.92
C ASP A 274 0.78 -1.53 -3.81
N SER A 275 1.94 -2.18 -3.65
CA SER A 275 3.18 -1.86 -4.37
C SER A 275 3.04 -1.84 -5.89
N THR A 276 2.12 -2.63 -6.45
CA THR A 276 1.87 -2.68 -7.91
C THR A 276 1.29 -1.39 -8.49
N ARG A 277 0.70 -0.53 -7.63
CA ARG A 277 0.19 0.80 -8.02
C ARG A 277 1.32 1.81 -8.26
N PHE A 278 2.56 1.46 -7.91
CA PHE A 278 3.73 2.34 -7.96
C PHE A 278 4.84 1.83 -8.90
N ASN A 279 4.88 0.54 -9.23
CA ASN A 279 5.98 0.04 -10.05
C ASN A 279 5.84 0.44 -11.52
N GLY A 280 6.68 1.36 -11.99
CA GLY A 280 6.70 1.83 -13.38
C GLY A 280 5.48 2.70 -13.70
N LYS A 281 5.02 3.49 -12.73
CA LYS A 281 3.78 4.27 -12.80
C LYS A 281 4.01 5.76 -12.66
N ASP A 282 3.28 6.51 -13.48
CA ASP A 282 3.15 7.96 -13.36
C ASP A 282 1.95 8.31 -12.47
N LEU A 283 2.16 9.23 -11.54
CA LEU A 283 1.18 9.64 -10.54
C LEU A 283 1.07 11.15 -10.52
N LYS A 284 -0.10 11.63 -10.06
CA LYS A 284 -0.35 13.06 -9.87
C LYS A 284 -0.72 13.34 -8.44
N ALA A 285 -0.04 14.29 -7.83
CA ALA A 285 -0.46 14.89 -6.58
C ALA A 285 -1.16 16.21 -6.89
N LYS A 286 -2.37 16.39 -6.38
CA LYS A 286 -3.17 17.59 -6.58
C LYS A 286 -3.51 18.20 -5.23
N ILE A 287 -3.30 19.51 -5.11
CA ILE A 287 -3.87 20.29 -4.02
C ILE A 287 -4.99 21.18 -4.54
N THR A 288 -5.99 21.43 -3.71
CA THR A 288 -7.07 22.38 -3.98
C THR A 288 -7.31 23.22 -2.74
N ALA A 289 -7.10 24.52 -2.84
CA ALA A 289 -7.33 25.49 -1.77
C ALA A 289 -8.53 26.36 -2.12
N ILE A 290 -9.44 26.54 -1.16
CA ILE A 290 -10.68 27.29 -1.32
C ILE A 290 -10.75 28.42 -0.31
N LYS A 291 -11.06 29.63 -0.77
CA LYS A 291 -11.33 30.79 0.07
C LYS A 291 -12.48 31.61 -0.49
N ASN A 292 -13.53 31.86 0.31
CA ASN A 292 -14.69 32.64 -0.10
C ASN A 292 -15.29 32.19 -1.45
N GLY A 293 -15.29 30.89 -1.73
CA GLY A 293 -15.75 30.30 -3.00
C GLY A 293 -14.74 30.38 -4.16
N MET A 294 -13.62 31.10 -4.02
CA MET A 294 -12.52 31.09 -4.98
C MET A 294 -11.67 29.84 -4.78
N GLN A 295 -11.42 29.10 -5.85
CA GLN A 295 -10.63 27.87 -5.85
C GLN A 295 -9.32 28.07 -6.62
N LYS A 296 -8.20 27.63 -6.03
CA LYS A 296 -6.91 27.46 -6.73
C LYS A 296 -6.44 26.03 -6.57
N SER A 297 -5.99 25.41 -7.66
CA SER A 297 -5.46 24.05 -7.66
C SER A 297 -4.10 24.01 -8.35
N ILE A 298 -3.19 23.22 -7.80
CA ILE A 298 -1.89 22.91 -8.41
C ILE A 298 -1.77 21.39 -8.49
N VAL A 299 -1.26 20.90 -9.62
CA VAL A 299 -0.96 19.49 -9.85
C VAL A 299 0.54 19.34 -10.05
N VAL A 300 1.12 18.33 -9.40
CA VAL A 300 2.51 17.92 -9.55
C VAL A 300 2.52 16.49 -10.04
N ASP A 301 3.12 16.27 -11.20
CA ASP A 301 3.34 14.94 -11.75
C ASP A 301 4.67 14.37 -11.21
N PHE A 302 4.69 13.07 -10.94
CA PHE A 302 5.89 12.34 -10.53
C PHE A 302 5.81 10.88 -10.97
N SER A 303 6.97 10.26 -11.20
CA SER A 303 7.05 8.87 -11.64
C SER A 303 7.66 7.97 -10.57
N THR A 304 7.25 6.71 -10.56
CA THR A 304 7.64 5.73 -9.54
C THR A 304 8.05 4.41 -10.18
N LYS A 305 9.02 3.72 -9.58
CA LYS A 305 9.41 2.35 -9.96
C LYS A 305 10.08 1.61 -8.81
N TYR A 306 10.11 0.28 -8.87
CA TYR A 306 10.96 -0.49 -7.96
C TYR A 306 12.44 -0.12 -8.12
N SER A 307 13.16 -0.21 -7.00
CA SER A 307 14.58 0.14 -6.91
C SER A 307 15.49 -1.05 -6.62
N GLN A 308 14.97 -2.13 -6.02
CA GLN A 308 15.76 -3.30 -5.62
C GLN A 308 15.54 -4.46 -6.57
N VAL A 309 14.30 -4.95 -6.65
CA VAL A 309 13.93 -6.13 -7.45
C VAL A 309 12.58 -5.94 -8.14
N ASP A 310 12.28 -6.77 -9.13
CA ASP A 310 11.02 -6.74 -9.88
C ASP A 310 10.16 -8.01 -9.75
N TRP A 311 10.63 -8.99 -8.98
CA TRP A 311 10.01 -10.30 -8.83
C TRP A 311 9.12 -10.48 -7.59
N THR A 312 9.04 -9.49 -6.71
CA THR A 312 8.11 -9.49 -5.57
C THR A 312 7.14 -8.30 -5.62
N ASP A 313 5.92 -8.51 -5.13
CA ASP A 313 4.97 -7.44 -4.82
C ASP A 313 4.44 -7.63 -3.40
N VAL A 314 4.11 -6.52 -2.75
CA VAL A 314 3.53 -6.46 -1.43
C VAL A 314 2.22 -5.67 -1.44
N LYS A 315 1.22 -6.23 -0.77
CA LYS A 315 -0.04 -5.57 -0.43
C LYS A 315 -0.27 -5.63 1.07
N ILE A 316 -0.58 -4.50 1.68
CA ILE A 316 -0.73 -4.36 3.13
C ILE A 316 -2.10 -3.79 3.42
N ASP A 317 -2.83 -4.44 4.33
CA ASP A 317 -4.10 -3.98 4.86
C ASP A 317 -3.97 -3.64 6.35
N LYS A 318 -4.00 -2.35 6.66
CA LYS A 318 -3.92 -1.85 8.05
C LYS A 318 -5.13 -2.21 8.90
N LYS A 319 -6.30 -2.45 8.31
CA LYS A 319 -7.53 -2.76 9.06
C LYS A 319 -7.54 -4.22 9.48
N SER A 320 -7.23 -5.11 8.54
CA SER A 320 -7.20 -6.56 8.82
C SER A 320 -5.88 -7.05 9.41
N LYS A 321 -4.86 -6.18 9.49
CA LYS A 321 -3.49 -6.52 9.95
C LYS A 321 -2.89 -7.65 9.12
N ARG A 322 -3.04 -7.56 7.80
CA ARG A 322 -2.64 -8.57 6.83
C ARG A 322 -1.66 -8.00 5.82
N ILE A 323 -0.63 -8.77 5.50
CA ILE A 323 0.34 -8.52 4.44
C ILE A 323 0.28 -9.70 3.49
N ASP A 324 0.00 -9.44 2.21
CA ASP A 324 0.07 -10.42 1.13
C ASP A 324 1.31 -10.12 0.29
N VAL A 325 2.22 -11.08 0.22
CA VAL A 325 3.43 -11.02 -0.62
C VAL A 325 3.25 -11.97 -1.79
N THR A 326 3.46 -11.47 -3.01
CA THR A 326 3.47 -12.29 -4.22
C THR A 326 4.90 -12.47 -4.69
N LEU A 327 5.35 -13.72 -4.82
CA LEU A 327 6.66 -14.09 -5.34
C LEU A 327 6.52 -14.70 -6.74
N ARG A 328 7.21 -14.13 -7.72
CA ARG A 328 7.28 -14.65 -9.09
C ARG A 328 8.42 -15.65 -9.19
N VAL A 329 8.10 -16.92 -9.46
CA VAL A 329 9.07 -18.02 -9.43
C VAL A 329 9.07 -18.74 -10.77
N ASN A 330 10.27 -19.00 -11.30
CA ASN A 330 10.47 -19.72 -12.55
C ASN A 330 11.17 -21.05 -12.29
N LEU A 331 10.42 -22.16 -12.28
CA LEU A 331 10.99 -23.50 -12.14
C LEU A 331 10.96 -24.23 -13.48
N LYS A 332 11.99 -25.03 -13.77
CA LYS A 332 12.08 -25.83 -15.00
C LYS A 332 12.11 -27.32 -14.68
N ASP A 333 11.61 -28.16 -15.58
CA ASP A 333 11.74 -29.61 -15.41
C ASP A 333 13.20 -30.00 -15.65
N GLY A 334 13.87 -30.45 -14.60
CA GLY A 334 15.22 -31.01 -14.63
C GLY A 334 15.25 -32.50 -15.01
N GLY A 335 14.07 -33.09 -15.27
CA GLY A 335 13.91 -34.49 -15.60
C GLY A 335 13.95 -35.40 -14.39
N ALA A 336 14.11 -36.70 -14.65
CA ALA A 336 14.30 -37.70 -13.62
C ALA A 336 15.67 -38.36 -13.70
N LYS A 337 16.14 -38.85 -12.57
CA LYS A 337 17.41 -39.55 -12.40
C LYS A 337 17.17 -40.83 -11.62
N GLY A 338 17.83 -41.91 -12.04
CA GLY A 338 17.68 -43.22 -11.42
C GLY A 338 16.53 -44.07 -11.97
N LEU A 339 16.10 -43.78 -13.19
CA LEU A 339 15.03 -44.47 -13.91
C LEU A 339 15.47 -44.98 -15.28
N ASP A 340 16.73 -44.78 -15.66
CA ASP A 340 17.22 -45.10 -16.99
C ASP A 340 17.63 -46.57 -17.09
N CYS A 341 17.41 -47.17 -18.26
CA CYS A 341 17.89 -48.51 -18.60
C CYS A 341 18.84 -48.43 -19.79
N SER A 342 19.99 -49.08 -19.67
CA SER A 342 20.97 -49.21 -20.76
C SER A 342 21.03 -50.66 -21.21
N THR A 343 20.96 -50.88 -22.52
CA THR A 343 21.18 -52.19 -23.13
C THR A 343 22.54 -52.21 -23.81
N TYR A 344 23.41 -53.13 -23.43
CA TYR A 344 24.68 -53.37 -24.11
C TYR A 344 24.76 -54.82 -24.58
N THR A 345 25.54 -55.03 -25.64
CA THR A 345 25.81 -56.37 -26.17
C THR A 345 27.18 -56.79 -25.65
N ILE A 346 27.31 -58.02 -25.16
CA ILE A 346 28.62 -58.56 -24.81
C ILE A 346 29.38 -58.80 -26.13
N ASP A 347 30.43 -58.00 -26.34
CA ASP A 347 31.37 -58.22 -27.43
C ASP A 347 32.21 -59.48 -27.14
N THR A 348 32.74 -60.08 -28.19
CA THR A 348 33.23 -61.47 -28.28
C THR A 348 34.34 -61.90 -27.30
N GLU A 349 34.84 -61.04 -26.41
CA GLU A 349 35.84 -61.41 -25.40
C GLU A 349 35.58 -60.67 -24.07
N ALA A 350 34.74 -61.23 -23.21
CA ALA A 350 34.79 -60.86 -21.79
C ALA A 350 36.11 -61.41 -21.21
N SER A 351 37.05 -60.54 -20.78
CA SER A 351 38.31 -61.00 -20.19
C SER A 351 38.03 -61.83 -18.92
N TYR A 352 38.34 -63.12 -18.96
CA TYR A 352 38.08 -64.05 -17.87
C TYR A 352 39.33 -64.30 -17.03
N GLU A 353 39.33 -63.86 -15.77
CA GLU A 353 40.27 -64.38 -14.76
C GLU A 353 39.80 -65.75 -14.21
N THR A 354 38.55 -66.15 -14.44
CA THR A 354 37.93 -67.29 -13.73
C THR A 354 37.10 -68.27 -14.58
N PHE A 355 36.93 -68.05 -15.89
CA PHE A 355 36.09 -68.90 -16.74
C PHE A 355 36.66 -69.11 -18.15
N THR A 356 37.13 -70.30 -18.49
CA THR A 356 37.59 -70.62 -19.86
C THR A 356 36.53 -71.49 -20.56
N PRO A 357 35.87 -71.01 -21.63
CA PRO A 357 34.88 -71.81 -22.35
C PRO A 357 35.51 -73.05 -22.98
N THR A 358 34.95 -74.24 -22.73
CA THR A 358 35.42 -75.52 -23.31
C THR A 358 35.25 -75.61 -24.83
N THR A 359 34.46 -74.73 -25.44
CA THR A 359 34.11 -74.71 -26.87
C THR A 359 34.87 -73.66 -27.69
N GLY A 360 35.70 -72.82 -27.08
CA GLY A 360 36.45 -71.75 -27.76
C GLY A 360 35.60 -70.55 -28.21
N VAL A 361 34.32 -70.50 -27.84
CA VAL A 361 33.40 -69.38 -28.09
C VAL A 361 32.78 -68.99 -26.76
N ASP A 362 32.81 -67.70 -26.40
CA ASP A 362 32.14 -67.21 -25.20
C ASP A 362 30.62 -67.44 -25.33
N PRO A 363 29.98 -68.24 -24.45
CA PRO A 363 28.54 -68.51 -24.52
C PRO A 363 27.68 -67.27 -24.31
N LEU A 364 28.26 -66.16 -23.84
CA LEU A 364 27.59 -64.88 -23.65
C LEU A 364 27.83 -63.91 -24.81
N ALA A 365 28.71 -64.22 -25.77
CA ALA A 365 28.96 -63.36 -26.93
C ALA A 365 27.66 -63.12 -27.73
N GLY A 366 27.37 -61.85 -28.02
CA GLY A 366 26.12 -61.45 -28.69
C GLY A 366 24.90 -61.40 -27.77
N THR A 367 25.02 -61.74 -26.49
CA THR A 367 23.93 -61.59 -25.51
C THR A 367 23.70 -60.12 -25.23
N LYS A 368 22.43 -59.70 -25.30
CA LYS A 368 22.00 -58.36 -24.90
C LYS A 368 21.66 -58.37 -23.43
N ILE A 369 22.40 -57.61 -22.64
CA ILE A 369 22.11 -57.39 -21.22
C ILE A 369 21.50 -56.01 -21.08
N THR A 370 20.34 -55.95 -20.43
CA THR A 370 19.73 -54.69 -20.00
C THR A 370 20.01 -54.50 -18.51
N THR A 371 20.65 -53.39 -18.17
CA THR A 371 20.85 -52.95 -16.78
C THR A 371 20.14 -51.63 -16.58
N CYS A 372 19.32 -51.55 -15.55
CA CYS A 372 18.60 -50.35 -15.17
C CYS A 372 19.19 -49.73 -13.91
N ASP A 373 18.98 -48.44 -13.72
CA ASP A 373 19.47 -47.71 -12.55
C ASP A 373 19.03 -48.35 -11.22
N TRP A 374 17.80 -48.88 -11.18
CA TRP A 374 17.30 -49.55 -9.99
C TRP A 374 17.94 -50.90 -9.68
N ASP A 375 18.66 -51.52 -10.62
CA ASP A 375 19.40 -52.76 -10.36
C ASP A 375 20.60 -52.49 -9.43
N LYS A 376 20.97 -51.22 -9.20
CA LYS A 376 21.97 -50.79 -8.21
C LYS A 376 21.47 -50.91 -6.76
N VAL A 377 20.16 -50.98 -6.54
CA VAL A 377 19.57 -51.10 -5.21
C VAL A 377 19.81 -52.52 -4.69
N PRO A 378 20.49 -52.72 -3.54
CA PRO A 378 20.79 -54.06 -3.04
C PRO A 378 19.52 -54.86 -2.72
N ALA A 379 19.45 -56.12 -3.18
CA ALA A 379 18.31 -57.00 -2.91
C ALA A 379 17.95 -57.11 -1.40
N LYS A 380 18.97 -57.04 -0.52
CA LYS A 380 18.82 -57.09 0.94
C LYS A 380 18.03 -55.91 1.54
N VAL A 381 17.93 -54.76 0.85
CA VAL A 381 17.20 -53.58 1.34
C VAL A 381 15.82 -53.40 0.68
N ILE A 382 15.49 -54.25 -0.29
CA ILE A 382 14.20 -54.22 -0.99
C ILE A 382 13.21 -55.09 -0.21
N ASN A 383 12.01 -54.56 0.05
CA ASN A 383 10.92 -55.32 0.68
C ASN A 383 9.55 -54.85 0.14
N PRO A 384 8.47 -55.63 0.34
CA PRO A 384 7.16 -55.30 -0.22
C PRO A 384 6.58 -53.93 0.21
N SER A 385 6.90 -53.47 1.43
CA SER A 385 6.44 -52.16 1.94
C SER A 385 7.24 -50.99 1.35
N HIS A 386 8.44 -51.25 0.83
CA HIS A 386 9.36 -50.29 0.22
C HIS A 386 9.76 -50.80 -1.18
N PRO A 387 8.85 -50.75 -2.16
CA PRO A 387 9.13 -51.23 -3.50
C PRO A 387 10.10 -50.32 -4.25
N VAL A 388 10.89 -50.91 -5.14
CA VAL A 388 11.74 -50.15 -6.07
C VAL A 388 10.87 -49.32 -7.02
N ILE A 389 11.20 -48.05 -7.18
CA ILE A 389 10.49 -47.13 -8.08
C ILE A 389 11.06 -47.28 -9.50
N LYS A 390 10.22 -47.66 -10.48
CA LYS A 390 10.66 -47.86 -11.89
C LYS A 390 10.12 -46.81 -12.87
N SER A 391 9.35 -45.85 -12.36
CA SER A 391 8.83 -44.71 -13.12
C SER A 391 8.57 -43.56 -12.17
N ARG A 392 8.61 -42.30 -12.66
CA ARG A 392 8.29 -41.12 -11.83
C ARG A 392 6.95 -41.31 -11.14
N THR A 393 6.94 -41.15 -9.81
CA THR A 393 5.71 -41.12 -9.01
C THR A 393 5.15 -39.71 -8.88
N LYS A 394 5.96 -38.68 -9.17
CA LYS A 394 5.58 -37.26 -9.20
C LYS A 394 5.96 -36.61 -10.51
N THR A 395 4.99 -35.90 -11.08
CA THR A 395 5.15 -35.04 -12.25
C THR A 395 5.89 -33.76 -11.88
N PHE A 396 6.44 -33.07 -12.88
CA PHE A 396 7.05 -31.75 -12.69
C PHE A 396 6.08 -30.74 -12.05
N ASP A 397 4.82 -30.72 -12.49
CA ASP A 397 3.82 -29.79 -11.93
C ASP A 397 3.48 -30.07 -10.47
N GLU A 398 3.46 -31.34 -10.05
CA GLU A 398 3.30 -31.70 -8.64
C GLU A 398 4.48 -31.23 -7.81
N LEU A 399 5.71 -31.44 -8.28
CA LEU A 399 6.92 -30.95 -7.60
C LEU A 399 6.93 -29.42 -7.52
N LYS A 400 6.59 -28.72 -8.60
CA LYS A 400 6.47 -27.26 -8.61
C LYS A 400 5.45 -26.76 -7.59
N LYS A 401 4.27 -27.39 -7.51
CA LYS A 401 3.25 -27.07 -6.49
C LYS A 401 3.76 -27.32 -5.07
N MET A 402 4.53 -28.39 -4.85
CA MET A 402 5.14 -28.65 -3.54
C MET A 402 6.19 -27.59 -3.19
N ALA A 403 7.05 -27.19 -4.13
CA ALA A 403 8.03 -26.12 -3.90
C ALA A 403 7.34 -24.81 -3.51
N PHE A 404 6.24 -24.46 -4.19
CA PHE A 404 5.44 -23.28 -3.87
C PHE A 404 4.78 -23.41 -2.50
N ALA A 405 4.16 -24.55 -2.18
CA ALA A 405 3.59 -24.80 -0.86
C ALA A 405 4.64 -24.73 0.26
N GLY A 406 5.88 -25.13 -0.02
CA GLY A 406 7.03 -24.94 0.85
C GLY A 406 7.29 -23.47 1.13
N LEU A 407 7.49 -22.66 0.09
CA LEU A 407 7.67 -21.21 0.22
C LEU A 407 6.52 -20.58 1.02
N GLU A 408 5.26 -20.91 0.69
CA GLU A 408 4.08 -20.37 1.36
C GLU A 408 4.03 -20.68 2.86
N LYS A 409 4.43 -21.91 3.23
CA LYS A 409 4.48 -22.37 4.62
C LYS A 409 5.62 -21.71 5.40
N TYR A 410 6.84 -21.82 4.90
CA TYR A 410 8.04 -21.51 5.68
C TYR A 410 8.42 -20.02 5.64
N TRP A 411 8.06 -19.28 4.58
CA TRP A 411 8.23 -17.82 4.52
C TRP A 411 6.98 -17.05 4.94
N GLY A 412 5.83 -17.71 5.03
CA GLY A 412 4.62 -17.16 5.63
C GLY A 412 4.77 -17.00 7.14
N ARG A 413 4.20 -15.93 7.70
CA ARG A 413 4.11 -15.72 9.14
C ARG A 413 2.67 -15.42 9.55
N ASN A 414 1.89 -16.46 9.79
CA ASN A 414 0.44 -16.34 10.05
C ASN A 414 -0.04 -17.43 11.02
N LYS A 415 -1.30 -17.34 11.43
CA LYS A 415 -1.95 -18.25 12.40
C LYS A 415 -1.91 -19.74 12.04
N ASN A 416 -1.67 -20.09 10.78
CA ASN A 416 -1.58 -21.49 10.36
C ASN A 416 -0.26 -22.15 10.80
N ASN A 417 0.74 -21.36 11.17
CA ASN A 417 2.01 -21.85 11.67
C ASN A 417 1.98 -22.08 13.19
N ILE A 418 2.73 -23.07 13.66
CA ILE A 418 2.85 -23.36 15.10
C ILE A 418 3.65 -22.25 15.82
N VAL A 419 4.66 -21.70 15.14
CA VAL A 419 5.51 -20.57 15.53
C VAL A 419 5.57 -19.55 14.39
N GLY A 420 6.14 -18.35 14.57
CA GLY A 420 6.17 -17.35 13.50
C GLY A 420 4.78 -16.98 13.01
N LYS A 421 3.90 -16.56 13.92
CA LYS A 421 2.48 -16.28 13.60
C LYS A 421 2.22 -14.87 13.07
N ASN A 422 3.22 -14.01 13.13
CA ASN A 422 3.16 -12.62 12.69
C ASN A 422 4.57 -12.05 12.54
N VAL A 423 4.64 -10.82 12.02
CA VAL A 423 5.77 -9.90 12.16
C VAL A 423 5.34 -8.71 13.03
N ASN A 424 6.28 -8.14 13.78
CA ASN A 424 6.04 -6.97 14.61
C ASN A 424 6.63 -5.72 13.96
N ILE A 425 5.76 -4.76 13.63
CA ILE A 425 6.17 -3.48 13.05
C ILE A 425 5.85 -2.37 14.07
N VAL A 426 4.62 -1.84 14.03
CA VAL A 426 4.02 -1.02 15.11
C VAL A 426 2.99 -1.84 15.89
N GLU A 427 2.37 -2.78 15.18
CA GLU A 427 1.42 -3.77 15.66
C GLU A 427 1.79 -5.11 15.00
N ALA A 428 1.17 -6.20 15.44
CA ALA A 428 1.35 -7.52 14.82
C ALA A 428 0.59 -7.62 13.50
N TYR A 429 1.27 -8.05 12.43
CA TYR A 429 0.67 -8.34 11.13
C TYR A 429 0.88 -9.81 10.74
N GLU A 430 -0.17 -10.45 10.22
CA GLU A 430 -0.04 -11.75 9.55
C GLU A 430 0.51 -11.56 8.13
N VAL A 431 1.51 -12.34 7.76
CA VAL A 431 2.12 -12.35 6.43
C VAL A 431 1.77 -13.64 5.71
N TYR A 432 1.19 -13.50 4.53
CA TYR A 432 0.86 -14.58 3.63
C TYR A 432 1.72 -14.46 2.38
N ILE A 433 2.44 -15.53 2.05
CA ILE A 433 3.20 -15.62 0.82
C ILE A 433 2.33 -16.33 -0.21
N LYS A 434 2.45 -15.91 -1.47
CA LYS A 434 1.85 -16.57 -2.62
C LYS A 434 2.89 -16.67 -3.72
N ALA A 435 3.26 -17.88 -4.11
CA ALA A 435 4.14 -18.09 -5.25
C ALA A 435 3.32 -18.17 -6.55
N ILE A 436 3.80 -17.52 -7.61
CA ILE A 436 3.19 -17.59 -8.95
C ILE A 436 4.20 -18.07 -9.98
N ASP A 437 3.75 -18.99 -10.83
CA ASP A 437 4.54 -19.57 -11.92
C ASP A 437 4.61 -18.59 -13.09
N THR A 438 5.80 -18.04 -13.33
CA THR A 438 6.06 -17.12 -14.44
C THR A 438 7.55 -17.04 -14.73
N SER A 439 7.90 -16.83 -16.00
CA SER A 439 9.26 -16.49 -16.41
C SER A 439 9.51 -14.98 -16.47
N LYS A 440 8.46 -14.16 -16.40
CA LYS A 440 8.55 -12.69 -16.46
C LYS A 440 8.80 -12.11 -15.08
N ASN A 441 9.87 -11.31 -14.96
CA ASN A 441 10.28 -10.64 -13.72
C ASN A 441 10.25 -11.64 -12.56
N ALA A 442 10.93 -12.78 -12.71
CA ALA A 442 10.86 -13.87 -11.75
C ALA A 442 12.22 -14.07 -11.10
N LEU A 443 12.22 -14.75 -9.96
CA LEU A 443 13.42 -15.35 -9.41
C LEU A 443 14.15 -16.20 -10.46
N HIS A 444 15.47 -16.33 -10.28
CA HIS A 444 16.34 -17.10 -11.12
C HIS A 444 15.80 -18.52 -11.31
N SER A 445 16.02 -19.04 -12.51
CA SER A 445 15.43 -20.32 -12.90
C SER A 445 16.18 -21.49 -12.27
N LEU A 446 15.48 -22.32 -11.49
CA LEU A 446 16.05 -23.56 -10.96
C LEU A 446 15.45 -24.80 -11.62
N PRO A 447 16.28 -25.80 -12.00
CA PRO A 447 15.77 -27.10 -12.43
C PRO A 447 15.26 -27.91 -11.22
N LEU A 448 14.05 -28.48 -11.35
CA LEU A 448 13.48 -29.47 -10.44
C LEU A 448 13.81 -30.88 -10.92
N VAL A 449 14.62 -31.62 -10.17
CA VAL A 449 15.04 -32.98 -10.54
C VAL A 449 14.33 -34.00 -9.65
N TYR A 450 13.67 -34.98 -10.25
CA TYR A 450 13.17 -36.17 -9.55
C TYR A 450 14.32 -37.19 -9.41
N ASN A 451 14.71 -37.54 -8.19
CA ASN A 451 15.82 -38.44 -7.90
C ASN A 451 15.34 -39.69 -7.15
N THR A 452 15.70 -40.87 -7.66
CA THR A 452 15.40 -42.16 -7.02
C THR A 452 16.47 -43.22 -7.33
N ASN A 453 16.52 -44.34 -6.63
CA ASN A 453 17.42 -45.48 -6.88
C ASN A 453 18.92 -45.15 -7.04
N ARG A 454 19.40 -44.12 -6.36
CA ARG A 454 20.80 -43.68 -6.47
C ARG A 454 21.21 -42.88 -5.23
N ASP A 455 22.42 -42.35 -5.27
CA ASP A 455 22.92 -41.49 -4.21
C ASP A 455 22.02 -40.28 -3.98
N TRP A 456 21.98 -39.83 -2.72
CA TRP A 456 21.27 -38.64 -2.30
C TRP A 456 21.72 -37.45 -3.14
N MET A 457 20.75 -36.79 -3.78
CA MET A 457 21.04 -35.65 -4.63
C MET A 457 20.82 -34.37 -3.84
N ARG A 458 21.92 -33.65 -3.60
CA ARG A 458 21.91 -32.34 -2.94
C ARG A 458 21.14 -31.32 -3.78
N SER A 459 20.23 -30.61 -3.13
CA SER A 459 19.70 -29.34 -3.62
C SER A 459 20.68 -28.23 -3.32
N GLY A 460 20.64 -27.19 -4.12
CA GLY A 460 21.42 -25.99 -3.89
C GLY A 460 20.87 -24.87 -4.74
N ASN A 461 20.89 -23.67 -4.18
CA ASN A 461 20.77 -22.44 -4.90
C ASN A 461 21.67 -21.39 -4.25
N PRO A 462 22.89 -21.17 -4.76
CA PRO A 462 23.70 -20.03 -4.33
C PRO A 462 22.98 -18.67 -4.47
N GLY A 463 21.93 -18.56 -5.28
CA GLY A 463 21.39 -17.28 -5.68
C GLY A 463 21.97 -16.84 -7.02
N GLY A 464 21.17 -16.11 -7.80
CA GLY A 464 21.57 -15.67 -9.15
C GLY A 464 20.63 -14.65 -9.79
N SER A 465 19.64 -14.13 -9.05
CA SER A 465 18.72 -13.11 -9.56
C SER A 465 19.22 -11.68 -9.35
N TYR A 466 20.13 -11.48 -8.39
CA TYR A 466 20.56 -10.16 -7.94
C TYR A 466 22.09 -10.04 -8.07
N SER A 467 22.55 -9.09 -8.88
CA SER A 467 23.97 -8.77 -9.05
C SER A 467 24.38 -7.74 -7.99
N ASP A 468 25.05 -8.16 -6.93
CA ASP A 468 25.57 -7.26 -5.89
C ASP A 468 26.97 -6.73 -6.19
N GLY A 469 27.56 -7.14 -7.33
CA GLY A 469 28.90 -6.75 -7.75
C GLY A 469 30.00 -7.66 -7.20
N ASN A 470 29.64 -8.74 -6.50
CA ASN A 470 30.57 -9.79 -6.11
C ASN A 470 31.01 -10.59 -7.36
N LEU A 471 32.33 -10.75 -7.53
CA LEU A 471 32.93 -11.47 -8.66
C LEU A 471 32.50 -12.96 -8.70
N ASP A 472 32.06 -13.49 -7.56
CA ASP A 472 31.65 -14.87 -7.36
C ASP A 472 30.32 -15.22 -8.04
N ASP A 473 29.44 -14.23 -8.25
CA ASP A 473 28.14 -14.40 -8.93
C ASP A 473 28.30 -14.96 -10.36
N ASN A 474 29.41 -14.64 -11.03
CA ASN A 474 29.71 -15.09 -12.40
C ASN A 474 30.81 -16.16 -12.47
N PHE A 475 31.79 -16.14 -11.56
CA PHE A 475 32.97 -17.01 -11.63
C PHE A 475 32.68 -18.44 -11.12
N LEU A 476 31.85 -18.59 -10.07
CA LEU A 476 31.61 -19.89 -9.44
C LEU A 476 30.51 -20.73 -10.12
N ASN A 477 29.65 -20.10 -10.93
CA ASN A 477 28.68 -20.79 -11.79
C ASN A 477 29.34 -21.66 -12.88
N ALA A 478 30.65 -21.49 -13.13
CA ALA A 478 31.41 -22.22 -14.13
C ALA A 478 32.18 -23.44 -13.58
N LEU A 479 32.16 -23.71 -12.27
CA LEU A 479 32.94 -24.76 -11.63
C LEU A 479 32.05 -25.87 -11.05
N PRO A 480 31.79 -26.95 -11.80
CA PRO A 480 31.21 -28.16 -11.20
C PRO A 480 32.19 -28.73 -10.15
N ASP A 481 31.65 -29.30 -9.07
CA ASP A 481 32.36 -29.99 -7.97
C ASP A 481 32.97 -29.15 -6.82
N LEU A 482 32.80 -27.82 -6.77
CA LEU A 482 33.14 -27.00 -5.59
C LEU A 482 31.97 -26.76 -4.61
N GLY A 483 30.88 -27.54 -4.70
CA GLY A 483 29.73 -27.43 -3.80
C GLY A 483 28.68 -26.38 -4.19
N VAL A 484 28.89 -25.67 -5.30
CA VAL A 484 27.93 -24.71 -5.89
C VAL A 484 27.02 -25.46 -6.86
N ILE A 485 25.89 -25.95 -6.33
CA ILE A 485 24.89 -26.73 -7.08
C ILE A 485 23.67 -25.83 -7.31
N GLN A 486 23.14 -25.77 -8.54
CA GLN A 486 21.89 -25.06 -8.85
C GLN A 486 20.80 -26.05 -9.28
N ARG A 487 20.05 -26.58 -8.31
CA ARG A 487 18.86 -27.43 -8.54
C ARG A 487 18.07 -27.63 -7.26
N LEU A 488 16.80 -27.96 -7.42
CA LEU A 488 15.98 -28.54 -6.37
C LEU A 488 15.81 -30.03 -6.65
N SER A 489 16.17 -30.87 -5.69
CA SER A 489 16.17 -32.32 -5.84
C SER A 489 15.07 -32.95 -4.98
N TYR A 490 14.10 -33.59 -5.63
CA TYR A 490 13.10 -34.42 -4.96
C TYR A 490 13.66 -35.83 -4.81
N ASN A 491 14.10 -36.20 -3.61
CA ASN A 491 14.67 -37.51 -3.32
C ASN A 491 13.57 -38.46 -2.80
N ALA A 492 13.23 -39.51 -3.56
CA ALA A 492 12.17 -40.46 -3.21
C ALA A 492 12.56 -41.92 -3.49
N GLY A 493 11.96 -42.86 -2.75
CA GLY A 493 12.27 -44.28 -2.87
C GLY A 493 13.63 -44.64 -2.27
N HIS A 494 14.31 -45.64 -2.83
CA HIS A 494 15.64 -46.05 -2.36
C HIS A 494 16.70 -45.00 -2.71
N ILE A 495 17.26 -44.35 -1.69
CA ILE A 495 18.31 -43.36 -1.81
C ILE A 495 19.51 -43.81 -0.99
N LYS A 496 20.70 -43.75 -1.58
CA LYS A 496 21.95 -44.07 -0.90
C LYS A 496 22.56 -42.83 -0.26
N HIS A 497 22.89 -42.92 1.02
CA HIS A 497 23.62 -41.92 1.79
C HIS A 497 25.04 -42.44 2.06
N ASP A 498 26.02 -41.53 2.05
CA ASP A 498 27.43 -41.86 2.34
C ASP A 498 27.74 -41.75 3.85
N TRP A 499 26.91 -42.38 4.67
CA TRP A 499 27.06 -42.34 6.12
C TRP A 499 27.98 -43.48 6.60
N LYS A 500 29.10 -43.10 7.23
CA LYS A 500 30.06 -44.06 7.79
C LYS A 500 29.39 -44.93 8.86
N GLY A 501 29.47 -46.25 8.71
CA GLY A 501 28.98 -47.23 9.68
C GLY A 501 27.47 -47.52 9.59
N ASP A 502 26.82 -47.15 8.49
CA ASP A 502 25.40 -47.38 8.27
C ASP A 502 25.06 -48.88 8.11
N PRO A 503 24.17 -49.47 8.95
CA PRO A 503 23.82 -50.89 8.88
C PRO A 503 23.04 -51.31 7.62
N HIS A 504 22.50 -50.37 6.85
CA HIS A 504 21.83 -50.67 5.57
C HIS A 504 22.71 -50.36 4.35
N ASP A 505 24.04 -50.36 4.52
CA ASP A 505 24.97 -50.16 3.40
C ASP A 505 24.75 -48.79 2.70
N GLY A 506 24.33 -47.81 3.50
CA GLY A 506 23.96 -46.46 3.07
C GLY A 506 22.56 -46.31 2.48
N TRP A 507 21.84 -47.39 2.15
CA TRP A 507 20.54 -47.26 1.48
C TRP A 507 19.38 -47.02 2.47
N ARG A 508 18.53 -46.03 2.17
CA ARG A 508 17.33 -45.67 2.92
C ARG A 508 16.16 -45.48 1.98
N TYR A 509 14.95 -45.81 2.46
CA TYR A 509 13.74 -45.57 1.69
C TYR A 509 13.08 -44.27 2.13
N HIS A 510 12.93 -43.33 1.20
CA HIS A 510 12.24 -42.06 1.42
C HIS A 510 10.78 -42.18 0.97
N LEU A 511 9.87 -42.06 1.94
CA LEU A 511 8.44 -42.24 1.78
C LEU A 511 7.79 -40.98 1.22
N GLU A 512 6.80 -41.15 0.34
CA GLU A 512 6.05 -40.04 -0.27
C GLU A 512 4.72 -39.79 0.47
N ASN A 513 4.80 -39.60 1.79
CA ASN A 513 3.61 -39.70 2.66
C ASN A 513 3.16 -38.37 3.32
N ASP A 514 3.96 -37.28 3.29
CA ASP A 514 3.62 -35.96 3.87
C ASP A 514 3.21 -36.03 5.37
N VAL A 515 3.87 -36.90 6.13
CA VAL A 515 3.60 -37.18 7.55
C VAL A 515 4.67 -36.60 8.49
N ASN A 516 5.64 -35.85 7.95
CA ASN A 516 6.70 -35.16 8.69
C ASN A 516 7.51 -36.09 9.61
N THR A 517 7.94 -37.23 9.04
CA THR A 517 8.85 -38.19 9.69
C THR A 517 10.25 -38.07 9.10
N ALA A 518 11.24 -38.67 9.77
CA ALA A 518 12.54 -38.90 9.13
C ALA A 518 12.32 -39.63 7.79
N TYR A 519 12.99 -39.17 6.72
CA TYR A 519 12.85 -39.70 5.35
C TYR A 519 11.47 -39.50 4.68
N ASP A 520 10.71 -38.47 5.06
CA ASP A 520 9.53 -38.04 4.30
C ASP A 520 9.95 -37.13 3.13
N ALA A 521 9.91 -37.68 1.91
CA ALA A 521 10.30 -36.99 0.69
C ALA A 521 9.50 -35.70 0.45
N ILE A 522 8.22 -35.68 0.83
CA ILE A 522 7.35 -34.52 0.57
C ILE A 522 7.68 -33.38 1.53
N SER A 523 7.73 -33.66 2.84
CA SER A 523 8.02 -32.64 3.85
C SER A 523 9.44 -32.08 3.67
N SER A 524 10.43 -32.96 3.48
CA SER A 524 11.82 -32.55 3.25
C SER A 524 11.96 -31.72 1.99
N PHE A 525 11.31 -32.09 0.88
CA PHE A 525 11.38 -31.30 -0.34
C PHE A 525 10.74 -29.91 -0.21
N LYS A 526 9.59 -29.80 0.45
CA LYS A 526 8.94 -28.50 0.71
C LYS A 526 9.86 -27.58 1.52
N GLU A 527 10.50 -28.11 2.56
CA GLU A 527 11.46 -27.39 3.40
C GLU A 527 12.69 -26.95 2.59
N THR A 528 13.34 -27.89 1.91
CA THR A 528 14.50 -27.61 1.08
C THR A 528 14.18 -26.60 0.00
N ALA A 529 13.06 -26.73 -0.72
CA ALA A 529 12.66 -25.77 -1.74
C ALA A 529 12.49 -24.36 -1.17
N ALA A 530 11.93 -24.21 0.03
CA ALA A 530 11.79 -22.93 0.69
C ALA A 530 13.13 -22.34 1.15
N HIS A 531 14.05 -23.19 1.59
CA HIS A 531 15.43 -22.80 1.94
C HIS A 531 16.20 -22.31 0.71
N GLU A 532 16.27 -23.12 -0.34
CA GLU A 532 17.03 -22.79 -1.55
C GLU A 532 16.47 -21.56 -2.29
N LEU A 533 15.14 -21.45 -2.43
CA LEU A 533 14.53 -20.24 -3.01
C LEU A 533 14.71 -19.03 -2.09
N GLY A 534 14.87 -19.27 -0.78
CA GLY A 534 15.17 -18.27 0.22
C GLY A 534 16.52 -17.58 0.05
N HIS A 535 17.50 -18.24 -0.59
CA HIS A 535 18.79 -17.61 -0.90
C HIS A 535 18.67 -16.42 -1.85
N GLU A 536 17.72 -16.42 -2.79
CA GLU A 536 17.47 -15.26 -3.65
C GLU A 536 16.96 -14.05 -2.87
N LEU A 537 16.13 -14.31 -1.85
CA LEU A 537 15.55 -13.28 -0.99
C LEU A 537 16.62 -12.67 -0.08
N LEU A 538 17.46 -13.52 0.53
CA LEU A 538 18.57 -13.05 1.36
C LEU A 538 19.63 -12.33 0.55
N GLN A 539 20.00 -12.83 -0.63
CA GLN A 539 20.99 -12.20 -1.50
C GLN A 539 20.53 -10.79 -1.92
N ALA A 540 19.28 -10.65 -2.35
CA ALA A 540 18.74 -9.35 -2.75
C ALA A 540 18.66 -8.32 -1.61
N TYR A 541 18.50 -8.78 -0.36
CA TYR A 541 18.39 -7.89 0.80
C TYR A 541 19.73 -7.59 1.47
N ALA A 542 20.59 -8.60 1.60
CA ALA A 542 21.75 -8.62 2.49
C ALA A 542 23.07 -9.00 1.80
N GLY A 543 23.04 -9.31 0.50
CA GLY A 543 24.20 -9.67 -0.30
C GLY A 543 24.56 -11.16 -0.26
N THR A 544 25.44 -11.54 -1.18
CA THR A 544 25.86 -12.92 -1.44
C THR A 544 26.47 -13.59 -0.22
N VAL A 545 27.40 -12.92 0.49
CA VAL A 545 28.06 -13.47 1.70
C VAL A 545 27.05 -13.87 2.76
N PHE A 546 26.09 -13.00 3.08
CA PHE A 546 25.10 -13.26 4.12
C PHE A 546 24.19 -14.45 3.75
N SER A 547 23.86 -14.57 2.46
CA SER A 547 23.05 -15.68 1.93
C SER A 547 23.82 -17.01 1.96
N TRP A 548 25.03 -17.06 1.37
CA TRP A 548 25.83 -18.28 1.23
C TRP A 548 26.36 -18.80 2.56
N GLN A 549 26.67 -17.91 3.50
CA GLN A 549 27.08 -18.30 4.85
C GLN A 549 25.90 -18.62 5.77
N HIS A 550 24.67 -18.69 5.25
CA HIS A 550 23.49 -19.04 6.04
C HIS A 550 23.39 -18.13 7.28
N LYS A 551 23.53 -16.82 7.06
CA LYS A 551 23.59 -15.78 8.12
C LYS A 551 24.76 -15.94 9.10
N GLY A 552 25.88 -16.46 8.61
CA GLY A 552 27.09 -16.74 9.39
C GLY A 552 27.08 -18.06 10.16
N SER A 553 26.04 -18.89 9.99
CA SER A 553 26.00 -20.22 10.62
C SER A 553 26.81 -21.29 9.87
N SER A 554 27.28 -20.97 8.67
CA SER A 554 28.15 -21.82 7.83
C SER A 554 29.31 -21.02 7.26
N TYR A 555 30.32 -21.73 6.78
CA TYR A 555 31.43 -21.13 6.05
C TYR A 555 31.01 -20.64 4.66
N TYR A 556 31.77 -19.73 4.07
CA TYR A 556 31.53 -19.31 2.68
C TYR A 556 31.90 -20.43 1.70
N LEU A 557 33.02 -21.10 1.98
CA LEU A 557 33.39 -22.37 1.35
C LEU A 557 33.97 -23.31 2.41
N PRO A 558 33.59 -24.61 2.41
CA PRO A 558 32.69 -25.29 1.47
C PRO A 558 31.19 -25.18 1.78
N GLN A 559 30.76 -24.25 2.65
CA GLN A 559 29.38 -24.11 3.17
C GLN A 559 28.93 -25.22 4.13
N ASP A 560 29.86 -25.86 4.82
CA ASP A 560 29.56 -26.67 6.00
C ASP A 560 29.29 -25.78 7.23
N THR A 561 28.56 -26.33 8.20
CA THR A 561 28.18 -25.63 9.44
C THR A 561 29.42 -25.21 10.22
N LYS A 562 29.44 -23.96 10.71
CA LYS A 562 30.53 -23.50 11.57
C LYS A 562 30.54 -24.24 12.91
N PRO A 563 31.71 -24.41 13.54
CA PRO A 563 31.79 -24.87 14.92
C PRO A 563 31.09 -23.87 15.86
N ILE A 564 30.65 -24.38 17.00
CA ILE A 564 30.11 -23.54 18.06
C ILE A 564 31.25 -22.76 18.70
N LYS A 565 30.94 -21.56 19.18
CA LYS A 565 31.92 -20.71 19.84
C LYS A 565 32.69 -21.47 20.93
N GLY A 566 34.01 -21.52 20.81
CA GLY A 566 34.93 -22.23 21.70
C GLY A 566 35.23 -23.68 21.32
N SER A 567 34.63 -24.21 20.25
CA SER A 567 34.93 -25.53 19.69
C SER A 567 35.66 -25.46 18.35
N GLU A 568 36.21 -24.31 17.99
CA GLU A 568 36.92 -24.09 16.73
C GLU A 568 38.25 -24.86 16.73
N THR A 569 38.51 -25.59 15.65
CA THR A 569 39.78 -26.31 15.44
C THR A 569 40.77 -25.48 14.63
N ILE A 570 42.03 -25.92 14.60
CA ILE A 570 43.04 -25.32 13.71
C ILE A 570 42.67 -25.57 12.24
N SER A 571 42.07 -26.73 11.93
CA SER A 571 41.62 -27.08 10.58
C SER A 571 40.60 -26.06 10.05
N ASP A 572 39.65 -25.69 10.90
CA ASP A 572 38.58 -24.73 10.59
C ASP A 572 39.11 -23.33 10.22
N LYS A 573 40.32 -22.99 10.64
CA LYS A 573 40.96 -21.68 10.32
C LYS A 573 41.81 -21.72 9.05
N ILE A 574 42.15 -22.91 8.57
CA ILE A 574 43.11 -23.10 7.46
C ILE A 574 42.40 -23.49 6.17
N PHE A 575 41.36 -24.34 6.26
CA PHE A 575 40.72 -24.95 5.09
C PHE A 575 39.37 -24.35 4.72
N HIS A 576 38.86 -23.42 5.53
CA HIS A 576 37.57 -22.78 5.33
C HIS A 576 37.73 -21.30 4.99
N LEU A 577 36.92 -20.84 4.05
CA LEU A 577 36.78 -19.42 3.76
C LEU A 577 35.62 -18.86 4.58
N ASP A 578 35.87 -17.82 5.37
CA ASP A 578 34.89 -17.20 6.25
C ASP A 578 34.90 -15.68 6.15
N GLU A 579 33.86 -15.11 5.53
CA GLU A 579 33.67 -13.67 5.38
C GLU A 579 32.81 -13.07 6.52
N MET A 580 32.32 -13.91 7.44
CA MET A 580 31.51 -13.52 8.61
C MET A 580 32.15 -14.04 9.91
N SER A 581 33.46 -13.83 10.07
CA SER A 581 34.27 -14.38 11.18
C SER A 581 33.81 -14.01 12.60
N GLU A 582 32.99 -12.97 12.74
CA GLU A 582 32.40 -12.54 14.01
C GLU A 582 31.24 -13.42 14.49
N THR A 583 30.75 -14.31 13.62
CA THR A 583 29.66 -15.25 13.90
C THR A 583 30.21 -16.65 14.21
N SER A 584 29.36 -17.50 14.78
CA SER A 584 29.70 -18.89 15.10
C SER A 584 28.50 -19.79 14.85
N GLY A 585 28.74 -21.09 14.76
CA GLY A 585 27.67 -22.07 14.66
C GLY A 585 26.85 -22.15 15.95
N GLU A 586 25.65 -22.71 15.81
CA GLU A 586 24.73 -22.90 16.93
C GLU A 586 24.08 -24.28 16.88
N TYR A 587 23.51 -24.69 18.02
CA TYR A 587 22.62 -25.85 18.09
C TYR A 587 21.18 -25.43 17.77
N TYR A 588 20.36 -26.38 17.32
CA TYR A 588 18.92 -26.16 17.17
C TYR A 588 18.33 -25.61 18.48
N PRO A 589 17.53 -24.52 18.41
CA PRO A 589 16.92 -23.96 19.60
C PRO A 589 15.88 -24.94 20.16
N LYS A 590 15.93 -25.17 21.48
CA LYS A 590 15.05 -26.13 22.18
C LYS A 590 13.59 -25.69 22.26
N LYS A 591 13.32 -24.40 22.07
CA LYS A 591 11.98 -23.76 22.13
C LYS A 591 11.92 -22.60 21.15
N GLY A 592 10.72 -22.23 20.73
CA GLY A 592 10.50 -21.10 19.83
C GLY A 592 10.75 -21.44 18.36
N GLU A 593 11.03 -20.42 17.56
CA GLU A 593 11.29 -20.53 16.12
C GLU A 593 12.64 -21.20 15.85
N ILE A 594 12.72 -21.97 14.76
CA ILE A 594 13.98 -22.40 14.16
C ILE A 594 14.11 -21.64 12.85
N ASP A 595 15.21 -20.94 12.66
CA ASP A 595 15.44 -20.14 11.47
C ASP A 595 15.68 -21.05 10.27
N LEU A 596 14.78 -21.00 9.29
CA LEU A 596 14.87 -21.80 8.07
C LEU A 596 16.22 -21.64 7.36
N MET A 597 16.82 -20.45 7.42
CA MET A 597 18.00 -20.10 6.62
C MET A 597 19.33 -20.34 7.34
N LYS A 598 19.33 -21.03 8.48
CA LYS A 598 20.54 -21.34 9.26
C LYS A 598 20.86 -22.83 9.27
N TYR A 599 22.14 -23.13 9.36
CA TYR A 599 22.66 -24.46 9.65
C TYR A 599 22.93 -24.63 11.15
N TYR A 600 22.80 -25.86 11.61
CA TYR A 600 22.87 -26.22 13.03
C TYR A 600 23.77 -27.44 13.23
N ASN A 601 24.48 -27.48 14.36
CA ASN A 601 25.52 -28.49 14.67
C ASN A 601 24.99 -29.85 15.16
N ASN A 602 23.67 -30.01 15.29
CA ASN A 602 23.05 -31.26 15.73
C ASN A 602 21.90 -31.61 14.81
N GLU A 603 21.48 -32.88 14.77
CA GLU A 603 20.31 -33.25 13.97
C GLU A 603 19.02 -32.66 14.58
N PRO A 604 18.08 -32.21 13.74
CA PRO A 604 16.77 -31.79 14.22
C PRO A 604 16.02 -33.00 14.77
N ASN A 605 15.33 -32.85 15.90
CA ASN A 605 14.30 -33.80 16.25
C ASN A 605 13.19 -33.70 15.19
N PRO A 606 12.63 -34.80 14.64
CA PRO A 606 11.53 -34.71 13.67
C PRO A 606 10.35 -33.85 14.15
N LYS A 607 10.10 -33.81 15.46
CA LYS A 607 9.07 -32.96 16.08
C LYS A 607 9.38 -31.47 16.02
N ASP A 608 10.65 -31.10 15.87
CA ASP A 608 11.11 -29.73 15.81
C ASP A 608 10.99 -29.12 14.40
N ILE A 609 10.90 -29.95 13.35
CA ILE A 609 10.72 -29.50 11.96
C ILE A 609 9.48 -28.61 11.80
N THR A 610 8.44 -28.83 12.60
CA THR A 610 7.23 -27.99 12.57
C THR A 610 7.46 -26.56 13.11
N ARG A 611 8.63 -26.29 13.71
CA ARG A 611 9.05 -24.97 14.21
C ARG A 611 9.97 -24.22 13.24
N LEU A 612 10.32 -24.82 12.10
CA LEU A 612 11.06 -24.15 11.04
C LEU A 612 10.20 -23.05 10.42
N VAL A 613 10.77 -21.85 10.33
CA VAL A 613 10.16 -20.67 9.72
C VAL A 613 11.26 -19.67 9.37
N ALA A 614 11.12 -18.92 8.30
CA ALA A 614 12.00 -17.79 8.00
C ALA A 614 11.92 -16.76 9.14
N SER A 615 13.05 -16.18 9.54
CA SER A 615 13.08 -15.24 10.66
C SER A 615 12.23 -14.00 10.38
N GLU A 616 11.77 -13.33 11.44
CA GLU A 616 10.93 -12.13 11.30
C GLU A 616 11.61 -11.07 10.42
N ARG A 617 12.92 -10.93 10.57
CA ARG A 617 13.74 -10.01 9.80
C ARG A 617 13.75 -10.33 8.30
N ASP A 618 13.85 -11.60 7.92
CA ASP A 618 13.84 -11.96 6.49
C ASP A 618 12.45 -11.80 5.90
N VAL A 619 11.39 -12.07 6.66
CA VAL A 619 10.03 -11.85 6.15
C VAL A 619 9.74 -10.35 6.00
N LEU A 620 10.26 -9.50 6.90
CA LEU A 620 10.19 -8.04 6.73
C LEU A 620 11.02 -7.55 5.55
N SER A 621 12.11 -8.22 5.18
CA SER A 621 12.91 -7.82 4.02
C SER A 621 12.12 -7.88 2.70
N LEU A 622 11.10 -8.76 2.60
CA LEU A 622 10.20 -8.81 1.44
C LEU A 622 9.45 -7.48 1.21
N ILE A 623 9.16 -6.74 2.28
CA ILE A 623 8.59 -5.39 2.21
C ILE A 623 9.63 -4.41 1.73
N TRP A 624 10.84 -4.45 2.29
CA TRP A 624 11.96 -3.61 1.88
C TRP A 624 12.34 -3.82 0.40
N LEU A 625 12.30 -5.06 -0.10
CA LEU A 625 12.60 -5.39 -1.50
C LEU A 625 11.63 -4.71 -2.49
N THR A 626 10.43 -4.31 -2.04
CA THR A 626 9.49 -3.51 -2.85
C THR A 626 9.76 -2.00 -2.80
N LYS A 627 10.93 -1.57 -2.31
CA LYS A 627 11.33 -0.16 -2.19
C LYS A 627 11.13 0.60 -3.49
N ILE A 628 10.34 1.67 -3.38
CA ILE A 628 9.96 2.54 -4.49
C ILE A 628 11.00 3.65 -4.63
N LYS A 629 11.44 3.91 -5.86
CA LYS A 629 12.19 5.12 -6.25
C LYS A 629 11.25 6.09 -6.94
N ILE A 630 11.33 7.35 -6.53
CA ILE A 630 10.59 8.49 -7.06
C ILE A 630 11.49 9.26 -8.03
N LYS A 631 10.92 9.75 -9.13
CA LYS A 631 11.62 10.52 -10.16
C LYS A 631 10.81 11.75 -10.58
#